data_AF-A0A0S8BY89-F1
#
_entry.id   AF-A0A0S8BY89-F1
#
_cell.length_a   1.000
_cell.length_b   1.000
_cell.length_c   1.000
_cell.angle_alpha   90.00
_cell.angle_beta   90.00
_cell.angle_gamma   90.00
#
_symmetry.space_group_name_H-M   'P 1'
#
loop_
_entity.id
_entity.type
_entity.pdbx_description
1 polymer ?
#
loop_
_entity_poly.entity_id
_entity_poly.type
_entity_poly.pdbx_seq_one_letter_code
_entity_poly.pdbx_strand_id
1 'polypeptide(L)' 'MKNLWAPWRMEYILSDQKGGSCIFCPGSDRGQDEERLILYVGALSTVIINRYP' A
#
# COMPACT_ATOMS: atom_id res chain seq x y z
N MET A 1 11.15 -6.68 -24.40
CA MET A 1 10.71 -6.42 -23.02
C MET A 1 10.64 -7.75 -22.26
N LYS A 2 10.94 -7.78 -20.96
CA LYS A 2 10.75 -8.97 -20.12
C LYS A 2 9.36 -8.93 -19.50
N ASN A 3 8.60 -10.02 -19.61
CA ASN A 3 7.26 -10.10 -19.05
C ASN A 3 7.35 -10.25 -17.52
N LEU A 4 6.63 -9.38 -16.80
CA LEU A 4 6.42 -9.51 -15.35
C LEU A 4 4.95 -9.90 -15.12
N TRP A 5 4.76 -11.14 -14.67
CA TRP A 5 3.44 -11.68 -14.38
C TRP A 5 3.02 -11.30 -12.97
N ALA A 6 1.78 -10.81 -12.83
CA ALA A 6 1.17 -10.45 -11.55
C ALA A 6 -0.09 -11.31 -11.35
N PRO A 7 0.03 -12.51 -10.76
CA PRO A 7 -1.08 -13.46 -10.65
C PRO A 7 -2.26 -12.93 -9.84
N TRP A 8 -2.01 -11.97 -8.94
CA TRP A 8 -3.01 -11.28 -8.12
C TRP A 8 -3.86 -10.24 -8.89
N ARG A 9 -3.52 -9.93 -10.14
CA ARG A 9 -4.10 -8.78 -10.86
C ARG A 9 -5.61 -8.83 -11.03
N MET A 10 -6.16 -10.00 -11.41
CA MET A 10 -7.60 -10.12 -11.65
C MET A 10 -8.41 -9.94 -10.37
N GLU A 11 -7.92 -10.50 -9.26
CA GLU A 11 -8.53 -10.33 -7.95
C GLU A 11 -8.52 -8.86 -7.50
N TYR A 12 -7.39 -8.16 -7.66
CA TYR A 12 -7.29 -6.73 -7.35
C TYR A 12 -8.29 -5.88 -8.16
N ILE A 13 -8.39 -6.10 -9.48
CA ILE A 13 -9.27 -5.34 -10.36
C ILE A 13 -10.74 -5.52 -9.98
N LEU A 14 -11.12 -6.75 -9.61
CA LEU A 14 -12.50 -7.10 -9.25
C LEU A 14 -12.83 -6.81 -7.79
N SER A 15 -11.85 -6.42 -6.96
CA SER A 15 -12.09 -6.08 -5.57
C SER A 15 -12.93 -4.80 -5.41
N ASP A 16 -13.80 -4.80 -4.41
CA ASP A 16 -14.62 -3.64 -4.00
C ASP A 16 -13.84 -2.66 -3.12
N GLN A 17 -12.52 -2.84 -2.93
CA GLN A 17 -11.68 -1.98 -2.11
C GLN A 17 -11.35 -0.61 -2.77
N LYS A 18 -12.17 -0.18 -3.73
CA LYS A 18 -11.99 1.07 -4.49
C LYS A 18 -12.67 2.22 -3.77
N GLY A 19 -12.07 2.66 -2.67
CA GLY A 19 -12.54 3.80 -1.90
C GLY A 19 -12.02 3.75 -0.48
N GLY A 20 -11.25 4.76 -0.09
CA GLY A 20 -10.65 4.79 1.24
C GLY A 20 -9.91 6.10 1.50
N SER A 21 -9.49 6.27 2.75
CA SER A 21 -8.60 7.35 3.18
C SER A 21 -7.28 7.35 2.39
N CYS A 22 -6.59 8.49 2.39
CA CYS A 22 -5.29 8.67 1.74
C CYS A 22 -4.28 7.57 2.15
N ILE A 23 -3.89 6.70 1.18
CA ILE A 23 -2.97 5.57 1.42
C ILE A 23 -1.53 6.00 1.73
N PHE A 24 -1.17 7.22 1.36
CA PHE A 24 0.16 7.80 1.62
C PHE A 24 0.21 8.62 2.90
N CYS A 25 -0.93 8.81 3.56
CA CYS A 25 -1.03 9.63 4.75
C CYS A 25 -0.85 8.72 5.97
N PRO A 26 0.24 8.86 6.73
CA PRO A 26 0.47 8.03 7.91
C PRO A 26 -0.61 8.18 8.99
N GLY A 27 -1.31 9.31 9.00
CA GLY A 27 -2.27 9.66 10.06
C GLY A 27 -1.57 9.97 11.39
N SER A 28 -2.36 10.25 12.42
CA SER A 28 -1.87 10.52 13.78
C SER A 28 -1.60 9.23 14.57
N ASP A 29 -2.37 8.17 14.32
CA ASP A 29 -2.21 6.88 14.98
C ASP A 29 -1.16 6.02 14.26
N ARG A 30 0.05 6.02 14.83
CA ARG A 30 1.20 5.21 14.36
C ARG A 30 1.14 3.76 14.82
N GLY A 31 0.20 3.38 15.68
CA GLY A 31 0.03 1.99 16.12
C GLY A 31 -0.45 1.04 15.01
N GLN A 32 -1.04 1.59 13.94
CA GLN A 32 -1.57 0.83 12.80
C GLN A 32 -0.62 0.80 11.59
N ASP A 33 0.62 1.23 11.76
CA ASP A 33 1.58 1.33 10.64
C ASP A 33 1.80 0.00 9.95
N GLU A 34 1.94 -1.09 10.71
CA GLU A 34 2.16 -2.43 10.18
C GLU A 34 0.99 -2.89 9.29
N GLU A 35 -0.25 -2.71 9.76
CA GLU A 35 -1.47 -3.03 9.01
C GLU A 35 -1.58 -2.20 7.72
N ARG A 36 -1.10 -0.95 7.78
CA ARG A 36 -1.03 -0.03 6.63
C ARG A 36 0.20 -0.23 5.77
N LEU A 37 1.04 -1.21 6.09
CA LEU A 37 2.29 -1.53 5.39
C LEU A 37 3.32 -0.39 5.40
N ILE A 38 3.24 0.52 6.36
CA ILE A 38 4.20 1.60 6.56
C ILE A 38 5.39 1.03 7.34
N LEU A 39 6.57 1.05 6.72
CA LEU A 39 7.81 0.60 7.34
C LEU A 39 8.50 1.73 8.13
N TYR A 40 8.45 2.96 7.62
CA TYR A 40 9.11 4.11 8.23
C TYR A 40 8.50 5.44 7.79
N VAL A 41 8.45 6.43 8.70
CA VAL A 41 8.13 7.83 8.38
C VAL A 41 9.30 8.72 8.82
N GLY A 42 9.90 9.38 7.85
CA GLY A 42 10.91 10.42 8.05
C GLY A 42 10.30 11.82 7.98
N ALA A 43 11.15 12.84 8.11
CA ALA A 43 10.70 14.23 8.14
C ALA A 43 10.02 14.70 6.83
N LEU A 44 10.44 14.15 5.69
CA LEU A 44 9.97 14.54 4.35
C LEU A 44 9.64 13.32 3.47
N SER A 45 9.64 12.12 4.04
CA SER A 45 9.46 10.88 3.26
C SER A 45 8.81 9.78 4.08
N THR A 46 8.17 8.84 3.40
CA THR A 46 7.57 7.66 3.99
C THR A 46 7.99 6.44 3.17
N VAL A 47 8.30 5.33 3.85
CA VAL A 47 8.60 4.04 3.24
C VAL A 47 7.40 3.13 3.47
N ILE A 48 6.81 2.65 2.38
CA ILE A 48 5.61 1.79 2.39
C ILE A 48 5.89 0.55 1.54
N ILE A 49 5.52 -0.63 2.04
CA ILE A 49 5.59 -1.87 1.28
C ILE A 49 4.47 -1.90 0.24
N ASN A 50 4.80 -2.29 -0.98
CA ASN A 50 3.80 -2.54 -2.00
C ASN A 50 2.97 -3.77 -1.59
N ARG A 51 1.66 -3.58 -1.38
CA ARG A 51 0.72 -4.67 -1.06
C ARG A 51 0.64 -5.72 -2.19
N TYR A 52 0.93 -5.32 -3.42
CA TYR A 52 0.86 -6.15 -4.61
C TYR A 52 2.16 -6.03 -5.42
N PRO A 53 3.27 -6.64 -4.96
CA PRO A 53 4.57 -6.59 -5.62
C PRO A 53 4.61 -7.31 -6.97
#